data_AF-A0A956DU61-F1
#
_entry.id   AF-A0A956DU61-F1
#
_cell.length_a   1.000
_cell.length_b   1.000
_cell.length_c   1.000
_cell.angle_alpha   90.00
_cell.angle_beta   90.00
_cell.angle_gamma   90.00
#
_symmetry.space_group_name_H-M   'P 1'
#
loop_
_entity.id
_entity.type
_entity.pdbx_description
1 polymer ?
#
loop_
_entity_poly.entity_id
_entity_poly.type
_entity_poly.pdbx_seq_one_letter_code
_entity_poly.pdbx_strand_id
1 'polypeptide(L)'
;SEGSHHFLLYRTPYEAIPTTRDDGTPIEYLDPEQGVFDCSEGVQVNFTVQQLVGGSQNGDGDAMVDLPPGIAIRVPPKAVLLMNAHYINTSTQALQPEVHVDLLTLEESELEQEGGLLFWYNPFIKAPGQGQGSAQMICDLPGDVTLTNAQSHMHARGVGYEAVLSGPQGDQTIYVSDQWEDVPVEVYDGGMAISGGSRLAFTCRYDNPGMDDVFQGPRSTDEMCMFIGSYYPARPEVDLCSGDPSEPFTTNFMGGEWVGQGSASCAESLTCFQSALGQGQQALAATTECILASDPAVSPELSAAIGCTFTKFTLGENPLMACTDAFAACQQK
;
A
#
# COMPACT_ATOMS: atom_id res chain seq x y z
N SER A 1 -11.51 6.03 21.62
CA SER A 1 -10.24 5.31 21.70
C SER A 1 -9.11 6.31 21.96
N GLU A 2 -7.90 5.85 22.23
CA GLU A 2 -6.69 6.68 22.15
C GLU A 2 -6.29 7.00 20.69
N GLY A 3 -7.16 6.66 19.72
CA GLY A 3 -7.02 6.89 18.28
C GLY A 3 -6.25 5.76 17.60
N SER A 4 -6.78 5.17 16.53
CA SER A 4 -5.98 4.36 15.60
C SER A 4 -4.89 5.21 14.97
N HIS A 5 -3.62 4.85 15.15
CA HIS A 5 -2.48 5.52 14.53
C HIS A 5 -1.21 4.66 14.69
N HIS A 6 -0.41 4.57 13.63
CA HIS A 6 0.60 3.51 13.48
C HIS A 6 2.04 3.98 13.73
N PHE A 7 2.89 3.02 14.06
CA PHE A 7 4.32 3.14 13.96
C PHE A 7 4.85 2.21 12.87
N LEU A 8 5.64 2.75 11.94
CA LEU A 8 6.24 2.01 10.83
C LEU A 8 7.75 2.22 10.80
N LEU A 9 8.47 1.14 10.51
CA LEU A 9 9.91 1.17 10.31
C LEU A 9 10.22 0.79 8.86
N TYR A 10 10.75 1.75 8.11
CA TYR A 10 11.08 1.57 6.71
C TYR A 10 12.59 1.40 6.52
N ARG A 11 12.97 0.47 5.64
CA ARG A 11 14.30 0.48 5.01
C ARG A 11 14.31 1.48 3.85
N THR A 12 15.35 2.29 3.79
CA THR A 12 15.58 3.26 2.70
C THR A 12 16.77 2.84 1.83
N PRO A 13 16.94 3.39 0.60
CA PRO A 13 18.14 3.15 -0.20
C PRO A 13 19.34 3.98 0.27
N TYR A 14 19.18 4.86 1.27
CA TYR A 14 20.22 5.80 1.67
C TYR A 14 21.38 5.09 2.37
N GLU A 15 22.61 5.48 2.04
CA GLU A 15 23.84 4.97 2.67
C GLU A 15 24.27 5.77 3.90
N ALA A 16 23.63 6.92 4.12
CA ALA A 16 23.82 7.81 5.27
C ALA A 16 22.52 8.59 5.50
N ILE A 17 22.29 9.06 6.74
CA ILE A 17 21.11 9.86 7.08
C ILE A 17 21.08 11.09 6.15
N PRO A 18 20.02 11.28 5.33
CA PRO A 18 19.96 12.38 4.40
C PRO A 18 19.85 13.72 5.13
N THR A 19 20.34 14.79 4.49
CA THR A 19 20.20 16.18 4.97
C THR A 19 19.23 17.00 4.12
N THR A 20 18.82 16.45 2.98
CA THR A 20 17.83 16.97 2.05
C THR A 20 16.82 15.88 1.74
N ARG A 21 15.61 16.28 1.39
CA ARG A 21 14.59 15.43 0.77
C ARG A 21 15.02 15.03 -0.65
N ASP A 22 14.28 14.11 -1.27
CA ASP A 22 14.59 13.63 -2.63
C ASP A 22 14.44 14.73 -3.71
N ASP A 23 13.64 15.76 -3.44
CA ASP A 23 13.50 16.95 -4.29
C ASP A 23 14.64 17.97 -4.13
N GLY A 24 15.61 17.69 -3.25
CA GLY A 24 16.74 18.55 -2.93
C GLY A 24 16.45 19.63 -1.88
N THR A 25 15.22 19.73 -1.38
CA THR A 25 14.86 20.67 -0.31
C THR A 25 15.52 20.24 1.01
N PRO A 26 16.15 21.15 1.78
CA PRO A 26 16.71 20.82 3.08
C PRO A 26 15.68 20.24 4.06
N ILE A 27 16.10 19.28 4.89
CA ILE A 27 15.24 18.74 5.95
C ILE A 27 15.20 19.75 7.11
N GLU A 28 13.99 20.21 7.45
CA GLU A 28 13.76 21.03 8.63
C GLU A 28 13.47 20.11 9.83
N TYR A 29 14.47 19.98 10.71
CA TYR A 29 14.33 19.17 11.92
C TYR A 29 13.60 19.95 13.02
N LEU A 30 12.59 19.30 13.60
CA LEU A 30 11.92 19.73 14.82
C LEU A 30 12.79 19.45 16.05
N ASP A 31 13.51 18.32 16.03
CA ASP A 31 14.55 17.96 17.00
C ASP A 31 15.77 17.43 16.24
N PRO A 32 16.81 18.27 16.01
CA PRO A 32 18.03 17.85 15.31
C PRO A 32 18.87 16.81 16.07
N GLU A 33 18.78 16.77 17.40
CA GLU A 33 19.56 15.80 18.19
C GLU A 33 18.96 14.40 18.07
N GLN A 34 17.64 14.32 17.92
CA GLN A 34 16.90 13.07 17.71
C GLN A 34 16.59 12.77 16.24
N GLY A 35 16.91 13.68 15.32
CA GLY A 35 16.64 13.52 13.89
C GLY A 35 15.15 13.58 13.54
N VAL A 36 14.31 14.21 14.38
CA VAL A 36 12.86 14.30 14.18
C VAL A 36 12.53 15.43 13.22
N PHE A 37 11.69 15.15 12.23
CA PHE A 37 11.18 16.13 11.27
C PHE A 37 9.71 15.85 10.92
N ASP A 38 9.02 16.84 10.38
CA ASP A 38 7.63 16.71 9.95
C ASP A 38 7.54 16.00 8.59
N CYS A 39 6.67 14.99 8.52
CA CYS A 39 6.32 14.25 7.32
C CYS A 39 4.80 14.21 7.08
N SER A 40 4.07 15.29 7.40
CA SER A 40 2.62 15.41 7.28
C SER A 40 2.05 15.09 5.89
N GLU A 41 2.84 15.27 4.84
CA GLU A 41 2.47 14.94 3.47
C GLU A 41 2.63 13.44 3.15
N GLY A 42 3.07 12.64 4.12
CA GLY A 42 3.45 11.25 3.97
C GLY A 42 4.95 11.08 3.74
N VAL A 43 5.51 10.02 4.31
CA VAL A 43 6.94 9.68 4.19
C VAL A 43 7.36 9.51 2.73
N GLN A 44 6.55 8.79 1.96
CA GLN A 44 6.86 8.38 0.58
C GLN A 44 6.84 9.56 -0.42
N VAL A 45 6.33 10.73 -0.01
CA VAL A 45 6.30 11.91 -0.88
C VAL A 45 7.68 12.56 -0.99
N ASN A 46 8.43 12.57 0.11
CA ASN A 46 9.69 13.33 0.21
C ASN A 46 10.93 12.42 0.38
N PHE A 47 10.70 11.13 0.66
CA PHE A 47 11.74 10.15 0.91
C PHE A 47 11.44 8.84 0.20
N THR A 48 12.45 8.31 -0.47
CA THR A 48 12.43 6.98 -1.07
C THR A 48 12.53 5.95 0.05
N VAL A 49 11.50 5.13 0.17
CA VAL A 49 11.50 3.95 1.03
C VAL A 49 11.44 2.71 0.14
N GLN A 50 12.19 1.67 0.51
CA GLN A 50 12.24 0.44 -0.25
C GLN A 50 11.30 -0.61 0.32
N GLN A 51 11.32 -0.81 1.63
CA GLN A 51 10.64 -1.95 2.25
C GLN A 51 10.18 -1.56 3.64
N LEU A 52 8.97 -1.97 4.01
CA LEU A 52 8.59 -2.01 5.41
C LEU A 52 9.32 -3.18 6.08
N VAL A 53 9.94 -2.94 7.22
CA VAL A 53 10.69 -3.99 7.95
C VAL A 53 10.07 -4.30 9.31
N GLY A 54 9.07 -3.55 9.72
CA GLY A 54 8.30 -3.80 10.94
C GLY A 54 7.46 -2.60 11.35
N GLY A 55 6.70 -2.80 12.44
CA GLY A 55 5.84 -1.78 13.02
C GLY A 55 4.60 -2.38 13.68
N SER A 56 3.70 -1.50 14.10
CA SER A 56 2.36 -1.84 14.55
C SER A 56 1.39 -0.73 14.16
N GLN A 57 0.12 -1.08 13.97
CA GLN A 57 -0.95 -0.08 13.75
C GLN A 57 -1.83 0.15 14.97
N ASN A 58 -1.56 -0.58 16.05
CA ASN A 58 -2.30 -0.54 17.29
C ASN A 58 -1.39 0.00 18.40
N GLY A 59 -1.95 0.76 19.34
CA GLY A 59 -1.19 1.32 20.47
C GLY A 59 -0.57 0.25 21.38
N ASP A 60 -1.33 -0.81 21.66
CA ASP A 60 -0.93 -1.95 22.51
C ASP A 60 -1.02 -3.31 21.77
N GLY A 61 -0.79 -3.33 20.45
CA GLY A 61 -1.03 -4.52 19.63
C GLY A 61 0.20 -5.26 19.14
N ASP A 62 -0.03 -6.51 18.69
CA ASP A 62 0.98 -7.38 18.10
C ASP A 62 1.68 -6.70 16.92
N ALA A 63 2.95 -7.04 16.72
CA ALA A 63 3.72 -6.56 15.58
C ALA A 63 3.07 -7.05 14.28
N MET A 64 3.11 -6.21 13.24
CA MET A 64 2.66 -6.64 11.89
C MET A 64 3.58 -7.68 11.26
N VAL A 65 4.72 -7.98 11.89
CA VAL A 65 5.65 -9.04 11.49
C VAL A 65 5.50 -10.20 12.46
N ASP A 66 5.12 -11.36 11.93
CA ASP A 66 5.08 -12.62 12.67
C ASP A 66 5.79 -13.69 11.85
N LEU A 67 7.12 -13.80 12.00
CA LEU A 67 7.94 -14.73 11.24
C LEU A 67 8.40 -15.89 12.15
N PRO A 68 8.31 -17.15 11.70
CA PRO A 68 8.73 -18.29 12.50
C PRO A 68 10.26 -18.34 12.66
N PRO A 69 10.77 -19.14 13.61
CA PRO A 69 12.22 -19.34 13.78
C PRO A 69 12.91 -19.71 12.46
N GLY A 70 14.09 -19.14 12.22
CA GLY A 70 14.85 -19.35 10.99
C GLY A 70 14.44 -18.44 9.82
N ILE A 71 13.39 -17.63 9.97
CA ILE A 71 12.94 -16.68 8.95
C ILE A 71 13.11 -15.25 9.46
N ALA A 72 13.72 -14.37 8.66
CA ALA A 72 13.85 -12.95 8.99
C ALA A 72 13.87 -12.04 7.77
N ILE A 73 13.46 -10.79 7.99
CA ILE A 73 13.61 -9.72 7.00
C ILE A 73 15.06 -9.26 6.98
N ARG A 74 15.69 -9.26 5.80
CA ARG A 74 17.07 -8.80 5.66
C ARG A 74 17.16 -7.27 5.70
N VAL A 75 17.89 -6.75 6.69
CA VAL A 75 18.38 -5.37 6.71
C VAL A 75 19.87 -5.36 6.35
N PRO A 76 20.28 -4.76 5.21
CA PRO A 76 21.67 -4.78 4.80
C PRO A 76 22.54 -3.93 5.73
N PRO A 77 23.85 -4.24 5.83
CA PRO A 77 24.78 -3.40 6.58
C PRO A 77 24.72 -1.94 6.13
N LYS A 78 24.74 -1.01 7.10
CA LYS A 78 24.66 0.45 6.87
C LYS A 78 23.32 0.95 6.29
N ALA A 79 22.28 0.12 6.25
CA ALA A 79 20.96 0.60 5.90
C ALA A 79 20.54 1.77 6.80
N VAL A 80 20.04 2.83 6.19
CA VAL A 80 19.33 3.88 6.92
C VAL A 80 17.89 3.43 7.08
N LEU A 81 17.46 3.32 8.33
CA LEU A 81 16.08 3.05 8.69
C LEU A 81 15.37 4.36 8.98
N LEU A 82 14.16 4.49 8.45
CA LEU A 82 13.30 5.63 8.68
C LEU A 82 12.15 5.21 9.58
N MET A 83 12.07 5.85 10.74
CA MET A 83 11.02 5.66 11.72
C MET A 83 9.88 6.62 11.42
N ASN A 84 8.67 6.11 11.24
CA ASN A 84 7.48 6.91 11.00
C ASN A 84 6.45 6.63 12.08
N ALA A 85 6.26 7.63 12.95
CA ALA A 85 5.23 7.61 13.96
C ALA A 85 4.10 8.55 13.54
N HIS A 86 2.93 7.99 13.30
CA HIS A 86 1.71 8.73 12.97
C HIS A 86 0.82 8.70 14.20
N TYR A 87 0.25 9.85 14.59
CA TYR A 87 -0.60 9.98 15.78
C TYR A 87 -1.88 10.74 15.49
N ILE A 88 -2.99 10.32 16.09
CA ILE A 88 -4.23 11.10 16.14
C ILE A 88 -4.43 11.59 17.57
N ASN A 89 -4.29 12.90 17.80
CA ASN A 89 -4.65 13.52 19.07
C ASN A 89 -6.08 14.07 19.01
N THR A 90 -7.04 13.31 19.54
CA THR A 90 -8.46 13.75 19.63
C THR A 90 -8.74 14.62 20.87
N SER A 91 -7.74 14.81 21.72
CA SER A 91 -7.87 15.58 22.96
C SER A 91 -7.42 17.04 22.79
N THR A 92 -7.75 17.87 23.78
CA THR A 92 -7.24 19.26 23.87
C THR A 92 -5.92 19.36 24.61
N GLN A 93 -5.39 18.24 25.13
CA GLN A 93 -4.13 18.18 25.84
C GLN A 93 -3.03 17.72 24.89
N ALA A 94 -1.81 18.21 25.09
CA ALA A 94 -0.67 17.71 24.34
C ALA A 94 -0.41 16.25 24.72
N LEU A 95 -0.31 15.37 23.72
CA LEU A 95 0.20 14.02 23.91
C LEU A 95 1.73 14.04 23.91
N GLN A 96 2.33 13.16 24.71
CA GLN A 96 3.77 12.91 24.73
C GLN A 96 3.96 11.40 24.52
N PRO A 97 3.74 10.90 23.29
CA PRO A 97 3.86 9.48 23.01
C PRO A 97 5.32 9.05 23.11
N GLU A 98 5.53 7.83 23.57
CA GLU A 98 6.82 7.14 23.53
C GLU A 98 6.66 5.91 22.65
N VAL A 99 7.60 5.71 21.72
CA VAL A 99 7.63 4.51 20.87
C VAL A 99 8.88 3.72 21.19
N HIS A 100 8.68 2.43 21.42
CA HIS A 100 9.75 1.46 21.49
C HIS A 100 9.70 0.55 20.27
N VAL A 101 10.89 0.29 19.71
CA VAL A 101 11.05 -0.66 18.61
C VAL A 101 12.16 -1.62 19.01
N ASP A 102 11.79 -2.87 19.24
CA ASP A 102 12.74 -3.92 19.53
C ASP A 102 13.07 -4.66 18.23
N LEU A 103 14.32 -4.53 17.78
CA LEU A 103 14.83 -5.26 16.62
C LEU A 103 15.48 -6.55 17.09
N LEU A 104 14.70 -7.63 17.06
CA LEU A 104 15.18 -8.97 17.37
C LEU A 104 15.91 -9.55 16.15
N THR A 105 17.18 -9.86 16.32
CA THR A 105 18.04 -10.38 15.24
C THR A 105 18.28 -11.87 15.39
N LEU A 106 18.50 -12.56 14.28
CA LEU A 106 19.01 -13.94 14.24
C LEU A 106 20.42 -13.99 13.66
N GLU A 107 21.22 -14.97 14.08
CA GLU A 107 22.57 -15.16 13.51
C GLU A 107 22.47 -15.63 12.06
N GLU A 108 23.37 -15.17 11.18
CA GLU A 108 23.31 -15.53 9.76
C GLU A 108 23.35 -17.05 9.52
N SER A 109 24.01 -17.81 10.40
CA SER A 109 24.03 -19.27 10.34
C SER A 109 22.71 -19.95 10.71
N GLU A 110 21.78 -19.23 11.33
CA GLU A 110 20.45 -19.70 11.71
C GLU A 110 19.38 -19.31 10.68
N LEU A 111 19.71 -18.48 9.68
CA LEU A 111 18.80 -18.07 8.62
C LEU A 111 18.54 -19.25 7.67
N GLU A 112 17.28 -19.68 7.59
CA GLU A 112 16.80 -20.68 6.64
C GLU A 112 16.26 -20.03 5.37
N GLN A 113 15.43 -18.99 5.50
CA GLN A 113 14.90 -18.22 4.37
C GLN A 113 14.70 -16.75 4.76
N GLU A 114 14.74 -15.86 3.78
CA GLU A 114 14.37 -14.47 3.98
C GLU A 114 12.84 -14.34 4.00
N GLY A 115 12.33 -13.52 4.92
CA GLY A 115 10.93 -13.09 4.95
C GLY A 115 10.75 -11.72 4.30
N GLY A 116 9.52 -11.42 3.90
CA GLY A 116 9.10 -10.13 3.38
C GLY A 116 7.83 -9.63 4.06
N LEU A 117 7.41 -8.43 3.67
CA LEU A 117 6.16 -7.82 4.07
C LEU A 117 5.39 -7.42 2.83
N LEU A 118 4.18 -7.95 2.68
CA LEU A 118 3.16 -7.39 1.80
C LEU A 118 2.69 -6.09 2.46
N PHE A 119 2.76 -5.00 1.72
CA PHE A 119 2.34 -3.67 2.17
C PHE A 119 1.60 -2.99 1.03
N TRP A 120 0.49 -3.58 0.60
CA TRP A 120 -0.22 -3.15 -0.59
C TRP A 120 -1.19 -2.03 -0.29
N TYR A 121 -1.18 -1.00 -1.11
CA TYR A 121 -2.03 0.17 -0.98
C TYR A 121 -2.82 0.38 -2.27
N ASN A 122 -4.14 0.56 -2.16
CA ASN A 122 -4.94 1.00 -3.31
C ASN A 122 -4.95 2.54 -3.39
N PRO A 123 -4.33 3.16 -4.40
CA PRO A 123 -4.29 4.62 -4.52
C PRO A 123 -5.56 5.21 -5.17
N PHE A 124 -6.53 4.39 -5.57
CA PHE A 124 -7.75 4.85 -6.24
C PHE A 124 -8.97 4.64 -5.33
N ILE A 125 -9.09 5.52 -4.35
CA ILE A 125 -10.14 5.48 -3.31
C ILE A 125 -11.01 6.72 -3.43
N LYS A 126 -12.33 6.51 -3.37
CA LYS A 126 -13.34 7.56 -3.16
C LYS A 126 -14.41 7.10 -2.18
N ALA A 127 -14.60 7.88 -1.11
CA ALA A 127 -15.75 7.81 -0.24
C ALA A 127 -16.67 9.02 -0.56
N PRO A 128 -17.75 8.82 -1.33
CA PRO A 128 -18.57 9.93 -1.84
C PRO A 128 -19.29 10.64 -0.69
N GLY A 129 -19.44 11.97 -0.79
CA GLY A 129 -20.20 12.76 0.18
C GLY A 129 -21.63 12.27 0.30
N GLN A 130 -22.14 12.17 1.54
CA GLN A 130 -23.48 11.65 1.86
C GLN A 130 -23.74 10.26 1.27
N GLY A 131 -22.73 9.39 1.23
CA GLY A 131 -22.83 8.13 0.51
C GLY A 131 -21.86 7.04 0.94
N GLN A 132 -22.02 5.90 0.28
CA GLN A 132 -21.17 4.72 0.45
C GLN A 132 -20.23 4.58 -0.74
N GLY A 133 -19.00 4.16 -0.47
CA GLY A 133 -17.98 3.91 -1.48
C GLY A 133 -17.31 2.57 -1.28
N SER A 134 -16.63 2.07 -2.31
CA SER A 134 -15.73 0.94 -2.16
C SER A 134 -14.50 1.09 -3.05
N ALA A 135 -13.42 0.43 -2.66
CA ALA A 135 -12.19 0.35 -3.44
C ALA A 135 -11.69 -1.11 -3.39
N GLN A 136 -11.42 -1.68 -4.56
CA GLN A 136 -10.89 -3.04 -4.68
C GLN A 136 -9.62 -3.02 -5.54
N MET A 137 -8.59 -3.70 -5.06
CA MET A 137 -7.34 -3.91 -5.77
C MET A 137 -6.97 -5.39 -5.71
N ILE A 138 -6.47 -5.92 -6.82
CA ILE A 138 -6.03 -7.29 -6.96
C ILE A 138 -4.54 -7.30 -7.28
N CYS A 139 -3.76 -8.07 -6.53
CA CYS A 139 -2.33 -8.26 -6.75
C CYS A 139 -2.02 -9.72 -7.05
N ASP A 140 -1.11 -9.94 -8.00
CA ASP A 140 -0.69 -11.27 -8.38
C ASP A 140 0.41 -11.79 -7.44
N LEU A 141 0.34 -13.08 -7.13
CA LEU A 141 1.34 -13.82 -6.37
C LEU A 141 1.97 -14.86 -7.32
N PRO A 142 3.00 -14.49 -8.11
CA PRO A 142 3.51 -15.31 -9.22
C PRO A 142 4.26 -16.57 -8.78
N GLY A 143 4.65 -16.68 -7.53
CA GLY A 143 5.35 -17.84 -7.00
C GLY A 143 4.85 -18.26 -5.64
N ASP A 144 5.21 -19.48 -5.24
CA ASP A 144 4.81 -20.02 -3.94
C ASP A 144 5.34 -19.14 -2.81
N VAL A 145 4.46 -18.88 -1.84
CA VAL A 145 4.75 -18.15 -0.59
C VAL A 145 3.98 -18.78 0.56
N THR A 146 4.40 -18.50 1.78
CA THR A 146 3.70 -18.82 3.02
C THR A 146 3.38 -17.50 3.71
N LEU A 147 2.10 -17.18 3.85
CA LEU A 147 1.62 -16.01 4.57
C LEU A 147 1.48 -16.37 6.05
N THR A 148 2.07 -15.58 6.94
CA THR A 148 2.08 -15.89 8.38
C THR A 148 1.06 -15.08 9.16
N ASN A 149 0.77 -13.86 8.72
CA ASN A 149 -0.30 -13.05 9.26
C ASN A 149 -0.90 -12.13 8.19
N ALA A 150 -2.07 -11.57 8.49
CA ALA A 150 -2.72 -10.55 7.68
C ALA A 150 -3.45 -9.52 8.56
N GLN A 151 -3.47 -8.27 8.11
CA GLN A 151 -4.27 -7.20 8.68
C GLN A 151 -4.68 -6.19 7.61
N SER A 152 -5.80 -5.51 7.82
CA SER A 152 -6.18 -4.36 7.01
C SER A 152 -5.56 -3.06 7.54
N HIS A 153 -5.57 -2.01 6.74
CA HIS A 153 -5.48 -0.63 7.23
C HIS A 153 -6.50 0.25 6.51
N MET A 154 -7.34 0.95 7.27
CA MET A 154 -8.38 1.85 6.79
C MET A 154 -8.49 3.05 7.75
N HIS A 155 -9.02 4.18 7.28
CA HIS A 155 -9.34 5.32 8.14
C HIS A 155 -10.80 5.28 8.62
N ALA A 156 -11.22 6.31 9.35
CA ALA A 156 -12.42 6.31 10.18
C ALA A 156 -13.76 6.13 9.43
N ARG A 157 -13.80 6.27 8.10
CA ARG A 157 -15.02 5.96 7.31
C ARG A 157 -15.06 4.50 6.88
N GLY A 158 -14.02 3.72 7.13
CA GLY A 158 -13.99 2.30 6.86
C GLY A 158 -15.02 1.54 7.68
N VAL A 159 -15.91 0.83 6.99
CA VAL A 159 -17.03 0.08 7.60
C VAL A 159 -17.03 -1.40 7.21
N GLY A 160 -16.02 -1.84 6.43
CA GLY A 160 -15.89 -3.23 6.06
C GLY A 160 -14.69 -3.49 5.15
N TYR A 161 -14.07 -4.64 5.36
CA TYR A 161 -12.88 -5.09 4.69
C TYR A 161 -12.97 -6.59 4.40
N GLU A 162 -12.47 -6.99 3.24
CA GLU A 162 -12.36 -8.39 2.87
C GLU A 162 -11.13 -8.63 1.99
N ALA A 163 -10.36 -9.67 2.28
CA ALA A 163 -9.30 -10.18 1.40
C ALA A 163 -9.64 -11.61 0.94
N VAL A 164 -9.67 -11.80 -0.38
CA VAL A 164 -9.98 -13.07 -1.05
C VAL A 164 -8.79 -13.49 -1.89
N LEU A 165 -8.32 -14.70 -1.66
CA LEU A 165 -7.36 -15.38 -2.51
C LEU A 165 -8.11 -16.19 -3.57
N SER A 166 -7.69 -16.08 -4.82
CA SER A 166 -8.18 -16.86 -5.96
C SER A 166 -7.00 -17.49 -6.69
N GLY A 167 -7.12 -18.72 -7.17
CA GLY A 167 -6.02 -19.35 -7.90
C GLY A 167 -6.09 -20.87 -7.99
N PRO A 168 -4.93 -21.55 -8.17
CA PRO A 168 -4.86 -23.00 -8.31
C PRO A 168 -5.47 -23.79 -7.15
N GLN A 169 -5.52 -23.20 -5.95
CA GLN A 169 -6.10 -23.80 -4.75
C GLN A 169 -7.61 -23.53 -4.58
N GLY A 170 -8.22 -22.78 -5.51
CA GLY A 170 -9.60 -22.31 -5.41
C GLY A 170 -9.71 -20.93 -4.76
N ASP A 171 -10.95 -20.46 -4.60
CA ASP A 171 -11.26 -19.18 -3.97
C ASP A 171 -11.42 -19.36 -2.45
N GLN A 172 -10.77 -18.49 -1.66
CA GLN A 172 -10.81 -18.50 -0.20
C GLN A 172 -10.76 -17.08 0.35
N THR A 173 -11.71 -16.71 1.20
CA THR A 173 -11.59 -15.52 2.06
C THR A 173 -10.56 -15.80 3.14
N ILE A 174 -9.50 -14.99 3.20
CA ILE A 174 -8.37 -15.18 4.14
C ILE A 174 -8.39 -14.18 5.29
N TYR A 175 -9.06 -13.03 5.13
CA TYR A 175 -9.16 -12.00 6.15
C TYR A 175 -10.44 -11.18 5.97
N VAL A 176 -11.10 -10.85 7.07
CA VAL A 176 -12.23 -9.92 7.13
C VAL A 176 -12.09 -9.03 8.36
N SER A 177 -12.52 -7.78 8.23
CA SER A 177 -12.57 -6.85 9.36
C SER A 177 -13.61 -5.77 9.08
N ASP A 178 -14.20 -5.21 10.12
CA ASP A 178 -14.97 -3.96 10.07
C ASP A 178 -14.34 -2.88 10.97
N GLN A 179 -13.13 -3.14 11.47
CA GLN A 179 -12.41 -2.30 12.41
C GLN A 179 -11.37 -1.45 11.66
N TRP A 180 -11.46 -0.13 11.80
CA TRP A 180 -10.42 0.83 11.38
C TRP A 180 -9.50 1.23 12.55
N GLU A 181 -9.96 1.00 13.79
CA GLU A 181 -9.21 1.15 15.03
C GLU A 181 -9.10 -0.19 15.76
N ASP A 182 -8.06 -0.38 16.56
CA ASP A 182 -7.79 -1.65 17.24
C ASP A 182 -7.85 -2.85 16.26
N VAL A 183 -7.23 -2.67 15.09
CA VAL A 183 -7.40 -3.55 13.94
C VAL A 183 -6.86 -4.94 14.26
N PRO A 184 -7.65 -6.01 14.11
CA PRO A 184 -7.21 -7.36 14.43
C PRO A 184 -6.12 -7.82 13.47
N VAL A 185 -5.08 -8.43 14.03
CA VAL A 185 -4.05 -9.16 13.27
C VAL A 185 -4.47 -10.63 13.23
N GLU A 186 -4.77 -11.14 12.05
CA GLU A 186 -5.05 -12.57 11.86
C GLU A 186 -3.71 -13.29 11.73
N VAL A 187 -3.43 -14.19 12.68
CA VAL A 187 -2.23 -15.04 12.66
C VAL A 187 -2.59 -16.41 12.12
N TYR A 188 -1.85 -16.88 11.11
CA TYR A 188 -2.00 -18.20 10.54
C TYR A 188 -1.00 -19.16 11.19
N ASP A 189 -1.44 -19.92 12.19
CA ASP A 189 -0.59 -20.88 12.91
C ASP A 189 0.03 -21.90 11.93
N GLY A 190 1.36 -22.01 11.95
CA GLY A 190 2.13 -22.81 10.99
C GLY A 190 2.25 -22.24 9.57
N GLY A 191 1.66 -21.07 9.31
CA GLY A 191 1.67 -20.38 8.03
C GLY A 191 0.64 -20.92 7.02
N MET A 192 0.04 -20.01 6.24
CA MET A 192 -0.85 -20.33 5.13
C MET A 192 -0.04 -20.45 3.83
N ALA A 193 0.08 -21.68 3.32
CA ALA A 193 0.74 -21.93 2.05
C ALA A 193 -0.11 -21.45 0.85
N ILE A 194 0.44 -20.55 0.05
CA ILE A 194 -0.21 -19.98 -1.14
C ILE A 194 0.60 -20.39 -2.37
N SER A 195 -0.08 -21.00 -3.34
CA SER A 195 0.55 -21.43 -4.59
C SER A 195 0.80 -20.24 -5.53
N GLY A 196 1.91 -20.27 -6.25
CA GLY A 196 2.20 -19.36 -7.33
C GLY A 196 1.12 -19.38 -8.41
N GLY A 197 0.86 -18.21 -8.99
CA GLY A 197 -0.26 -17.98 -9.90
C GLY A 197 -1.59 -17.69 -9.19
N SER A 198 -1.58 -17.55 -7.85
CA SER A 198 -2.72 -17.01 -7.12
C SER A 198 -2.80 -15.49 -7.28
N ARG A 199 -3.98 -14.94 -7.02
CA ARG A 199 -4.30 -13.52 -7.01
C ARG A 199 -4.99 -13.21 -5.71
N LEU A 200 -4.62 -12.12 -5.05
CA LEU A 200 -5.26 -11.68 -3.82
C LEU A 200 -5.98 -10.36 -4.08
N ALA A 201 -7.30 -10.39 -3.93
CA ALA A 201 -8.17 -9.24 -4.01
C ALA A 201 -8.44 -8.72 -2.60
N PHE A 202 -8.13 -7.45 -2.32
CA PHE A 202 -8.59 -6.80 -1.09
C PHE A 202 -9.56 -5.68 -1.39
N THR A 203 -10.63 -5.61 -0.60
CA THR A 203 -11.77 -4.70 -0.80
C THR A 203 -12.05 -3.92 0.47
N CYS A 204 -12.03 -2.60 0.37
CA CYS A 204 -12.40 -1.67 1.42
C CYS A 204 -13.76 -1.05 1.12
N ARG A 205 -14.63 -0.95 2.13
CA ARG A 205 -15.96 -0.33 2.05
C ARG A 205 -16.03 0.86 3.00
N TYR A 206 -16.64 1.94 2.54
CA TYR A 206 -16.69 3.21 3.26
C TYR A 206 -18.12 3.72 3.41
N ASP A 207 -18.38 4.42 4.51
CA ASP A 207 -19.60 5.22 4.72
C ASP A 207 -19.20 6.65 5.12
N ASN A 208 -19.54 7.62 4.26
CA ASN A 208 -19.17 9.02 4.45
C ASN A 208 -20.41 9.90 4.71
N PRO A 209 -20.71 10.23 5.98
CA PRO A 209 -21.80 11.13 6.32
C PRO A 209 -21.45 12.61 6.12
N GLY A 210 -20.24 12.92 5.65
CA GLY A 210 -19.80 14.28 5.30
C GLY A 210 -20.42 14.78 4.01
N MET A 211 -20.33 16.09 3.73
CA MET A 211 -20.88 16.67 2.50
C MET A 211 -19.96 16.50 1.30
N ASP A 212 -18.65 16.48 1.54
CA ASP A 212 -17.63 16.46 0.52
C ASP A 212 -17.14 15.03 0.25
N ASP A 213 -16.74 14.78 -0.99
CA ASP A 213 -16.05 13.56 -1.38
C ASP A 213 -14.69 13.50 -0.67
N VAL A 214 -14.35 12.31 -0.16
CA VAL A 214 -13.05 12.04 0.47
C VAL A 214 -12.29 11.03 -0.38
N PHE A 215 -11.01 11.32 -0.62
CA PHE A 215 -10.13 10.52 -1.46
C PHE A 215 -8.99 9.92 -0.64
N GLN A 216 -8.15 9.14 -1.31
CA GLN A 216 -6.91 8.58 -0.78
C GLN A 216 -6.00 9.67 -0.17
N GLY A 217 -5.30 9.37 0.92
CA GLY A 217 -4.28 10.26 1.47
C GLY A 217 -3.78 9.90 2.88
N PRO A 218 -2.70 10.55 3.34
CA PRO A 218 -2.05 10.22 4.60
C PRO A 218 -2.72 10.83 5.84
N ARG A 219 -3.62 11.79 5.68
CA ARG A 219 -4.21 12.52 6.81
C ARG A 219 -5.42 11.77 7.35
N SER A 220 -5.75 12.00 8.62
CA SER A 220 -6.99 11.51 9.25
C SER A 220 -8.28 12.02 8.57
N THR A 221 -8.18 13.05 7.74
CA THR A 221 -9.28 13.56 6.91
C THR A 221 -9.47 12.82 5.60
N ASP A 222 -8.46 12.06 5.19
CA ASP A 222 -8.40 11.30 3.95
C ASP A 222 -8.76 9.83 4.23
N GLU A 223 -8.70 8.96 3.23
CA GLU A 223 -8.91 7.51 3.40
C GLU A 223 -7.71 6.68 2.94
N MET A 224 -7.61 5.45 3.47
CA MET A 224 -6.65 4.43 3.04
C MET A 224 -7.34 3.07 2.87
N CYS A 225 -6.75 2.24 2.00
CA CYS A 225 -7.12 0.85 1.82
C CYS A 225 -5.85 0.03 1.64
N MET A 226 -5.51 -0.78 2.65
CA MET A 226 -4.28 -1.59 2.60
C MET A 226 -4.50 -3.03 3.01
N PHE A 227 -3.74 -3.91 2.36
CA PHE A 227 -3.46 -5.27 2.81
C PHE A 227 -2.02 -5.34 3.32
N ILE A 228 -1.85 -5.75 4.57
CA ILE A 228 -0.54 -5.86 5.22
C ILE A 228 -0.38 -7.28 5.75
N GLY A 229 0.76 -7.91 5.51
CA GLY A 229 1.04 -9.24 6.04
C GLY A 229 2.48 -9.67 5.82
N SER A 230 3.05 -10.40 6.78
CA SER A 230 4.37 -11.01 6.66
C SER A 230 4.30 -12.36 5.96
N TYR A 231 5.34 -12.68 5.18
CA TYR A 231 5.37 -13.88 4.37
C TYR A 231 6.80 -14.35 4.10
N TYR A 232 6.95 -15.58 3.61
CA TYR A 232 8.23 -16.12 3.15
C TYR A 232 8.05 -17.21 2.08
N PRO A 233 9.05 -17.48 1.21
CA PRO A 233 10.29 -16.73 1.06
C PRO A 233 10.05 -15.33 0.49
N ALA A 234 10.94 -14.38 0.82
CA ALA A 234 10.91 -13.01 0.34
C ALA A 234 10.92 -12.93 -1.19
N ARG A 235 10.07 -12.06 -1.72
CA ARG A 235 9.92 -11.76 -3.15
C ARG A 235 9.72 -10.24 -3.29
N PRO A 236 10.80 -9.47 -3.40
CA PRO A 236 10.73 -8.00 -3.46
C PRO A 236 9.69 -7.47 -4.47
N GLU A 237 9.52 -8.15 -5.59
CA GLU A 237 8.55 -7.80 -6.64
C GLU A 237 7.08 -7.84 -6.17
N VAL A 238 6.76 -8.62 -5.14
CA VAL A 238 5.40 -8.68 -4.58
C VAL A 238 5.21 -7.82 -3.34
N ASP A 239 6.26 -7.40 -2.63
CA ASP A 239 6.14 -6.63 -1.37
C ASP A 239 5.21 -5.43 -1.50
N LEU A 240 5.32 -4.72 -2.62
CA LEU A 240 4.58 -3.49 -2.90
C LEU A 240 3.67 -3.62 -4.12
N CYS A 241 3.37 -4.84 -4.59
CA CYS A 241 2.58 -5.05 -5.80
C CYS A 241 3.12 -4.21 -6.98
N SER A 242 4.39 -4.45 -7.30
CA SER A 242 5.19 -3.60 -8.19
C SER A 242 4.68 -3.61 -9.64
N GLY A 243 4.67 -2.45 -10.29
CA GLY A 243 4.38 -2.33 -11.72
C GLY A 243 5.50 -2.85 -12.63
N ASP A 244 6.73 -2.88 -12.12
CA ASP A 244 7.89 -3.45 -12.78
C ASP A 244 8.67 -4.34 -11.78
N PRO A 245 8.65 -5.67 -11.95
CA PRO A 245 9.41 -6.59 -11.09
C PRO A 245 10.93 -6.37 -11.10
N SER A 246 11.48 -5.70 -12.11
CA SER A 246 12.90 -5.37 -12.16
C SER A 246 13.26 -4.14 -11.31
N GLU A 247 12.27 -3.31 -10.98
CA GLU A 247 12.39 -2.11 -10.15
C GLU A 247 11.35 -2.15 -9.01
N PRO A 248 11.41 -3.17 -8.13
CA PRO A 248 10.33 -3.53 -7.19
C PRO A 248 9.99 -2.49 -6.13
N PHE A 249 10.91 -1.54 -5.91
CA PHE A 249 10.81 -0.50 -4.89
C PHE A 249 10.57 0.90 -5.46
N THR A 250 10.45 0.99 -6.79
CA THR A 250 10.29 2.25 -7.51
C THR A 250 8.88 2.40 -8.07
N THR A 251 8.24 1.28 -8.44
CA THR A 251 6.94 1.27 -9.14
C THR A 251 5.82 0.74 -8.25
N ASN A 252 5.86 1.16 -6.99
CA ASN A 252 5.01 0.68 -5.90
C ASN A 252 3.53 0.82 -6.25
N PHE A 253 2.78 -0.25 -5.99
CA PHE A 253 1.33 -0.36 -6.15
C PHE A 253 0.83 -0.33 -7.61
N MET A 254 1.70 -0.10 -8.59
CA MET A 254 1.30 0.06 -9.99
C MET A 254 1.11 -1.27 -10.73
N GLY A 255 1.38 -2.40 -10.09
CA GLY A 255 1.12 -3.75 -10.61
C GLY A 255 -0.27 -4.26 -10.31
N GLY A 256 -1.10 -3.50 -9.60
CA GLY A 256 -2.45 -3.92 -9.22
C GLY A 256 -3.46 -3.83 -10.37
N GLU A 257 -4.45 -4.71 -10.33
CA GLU A 257 -5.72 -4.53 -11.03
C GLU A 257 -6.69 -3.78 -10.11
N TRP A 258 -7.12 -2.59 -10.50
CA TRP A 258 -8.08 -1.77 -9.76
C TRP A 258 -9.47 -1.96 -10.36
N VAL A 259 -10.40 -2.44 -9.55
CA VAL A 259 -11.69 -2.90 -10.05
C VAL A 259 -12.73 -1.78 -10.01
N GLY A 260 -13.28 -1.49 -11.19
CA GLY A 260 -14.36 -0.50 -11.36
C GLY A 260 -15.70 -0.98 -10.79
N GLN A 261 -16.68 -0.08 -10.72
CA GLN A 261 -18.02 -0.35 -10.17
C GLN A 261 -19.14 0.16 -11.08
N GLY A 262 -18.79 0.68 -12.26
CA GLY A 262 -19.71 1.28 -13.19
C GLY A 262 -20.01 0.37 -14.38
N SER A 263 -20.16 1.00 -15.54
CA SER A 263 -20.53 0.33 -16.78
C SER A 263 -19.83 0.91 -18.01
N ALA A 264 -18.87 1.81 -17.82
CA ALA A 264 -18.12 2.39 -18.93
C ALA A 264 -17.22 1.32 -19.54
N SER A 265 -17.16 1.30 -20.87
CA SER A 265 -16.21 0.48 -21.61
C SER A 265 -14.77 0.85 -21.27
N CYS A 266 -13.83 -0.01 -21.64
CA CYS A 266 -12.42 0.30 -21.44
C CYS A 266 -12.02 1.49 -22.30
N ALA A 267 -12.52 1.58 -23.54
CA ALA A 267 -12.28 2.72 -24.42
C ALA A 267 -12.76 4.07 -23.85
N GLU A 268 -13.96 4.12 -23.25
CA GLU A 268 -14.49 5.31 -22.58
C GLU A 268 -13.64 5.68 -21.36
N SER A 269 -13.29 4.68 -20.54
CA SER A 269 -12.50 4.86 -19.33
C SER A 269 -11.07 5.31 -19.64
N LEU A 270 -10.45 4.80 -20.70
CA LEU A 270 -9.15 5.23 -21.18
C LEU A 270 -9.16 6.69 -21.68
N THR A 271 -10.24 7.09 -22.37
CA THR A 271 -10.41 8.49 -22.81
C THR A 271 -10.58 9.43 -21.61
N CYS A 272 -11.33 8.99 -20.60
CA CYS A 272 -11.45 9.69 -19.32
C CYS A 272 -10.07 9.84 -18.64
N PHE A 273 -9.33 8.74 -18.51
CA PHE A 273 -8.00 8.73 -17.89
C PHE A 273 -7.00 9.65 -18.61
N GLN A 274 -6.94 9.61 -19.94
CA GLN A 274 -6.08 10.51 -20.71
C GLN A 274 -6.40 11.99 -20.48
N SER A 275 -7.68 12.30 -20.28
CA SER A 275 -8.11 13.65 -19.91
C SER A 275 -7.75 13.99 -18.46
N ALA A 276 -7.83 13.02 -17.54
CA ALA A 276 -7.46 13.17 -16.14
C ALA A 276 -5.98 13.53 -15.95
N LEU A 277 -5.07 12.95 -16.74
CA LEU A 277 -3.63 13.26 -16.69
C LEU A 277 -3.32 14.76 -16.90
N GLY A 278 -4.18 15.49 -17.60
CA GLY A 278 -4.03 16.93 -17.83
C GLY A 278 -4.45 17.81 -16.65
N GLN A 279 -4.96 17.25 -15.55
CA GLN A 279 -5.57 18.01 -14.45
C GLN A 279 -4.61 18.35 -13.30
N GLY A 280 -3.30 18.15 -13.47
CA GLY A 280 -2.29 18.53 -12.49
C GLY A 280 -2.52 17.86 -11.14
N GLN A 281 -2.67 18.65 -10.07
CA GLN A 281 -2.88 18.13 -8.71
C GLN A 281 -4.16 17.29 -8.55
N GLN A 282 -5.14 17.44 -9.45
CA GLN A 282 -6.38 16.66 -9.42
C GLN A 282 -6.30 15.38 -10.26
N ALA A 283 -5.17 15.10 -10.91
CA ALA A 283 -5.06 13.97 -11.84
C ALA A 283 -5.37 12.62 -11.17
N LEU A 284 -4.93 12.41 -9.92
CA LEU A 284 -5.20 11.17 -9.19
C LEU A 284 -6.69 11.00 -8.85
N ALA A 285 -7.33 12.06 -8.34
CA ALA A 285 -8.77 12.04 -8.05
C ALA A 285 -9.59 11.83 -9.34
N ALA A 286 -9.27 12.54 -10.41
CA ALA A 286 -9.93 12.37 -11.71
C ALA A 286 -9.70 10.97 -12.30
N THR A 287 -8.51 10.38 -12.12
CA THR A 287 -8.23 8.99 -12.55
C THR A 287 -9.04 7.99 -11.73
N THR A 288 -9.19 8.24 -10.42
CA THR A 288 -10.04 7.44 -9.53
C THR A 288 -11.48 7.40 -10.04
N GLU A 289 -12.04 8.56 -10.43
CA GLU A 289 -13.40 8.61 -11.01
C GLU A 289 -13.52 7.78 -12.30
N CYS A 290 -12.50 7.84 -13.17
CA CYS A 290 -12.49 7.06 -14.41
C CYS A 290 -12.47 5.55 -14.14
N ILE A 291 -11.68 5.09 -13.16
CA ILE A 291 -11.64 3.68 -12.74
C ILE A 291 -12.97 3.27 -12.12
N LEU A 292 -13.52 4.06 -11.19
CA LEU A 292 -14.77 3.71 -10.52
C LEU A 292 -15.96 3.65 -11.49
N ALA A 293 -15.95 4.49 -12.53
CA ALA A 293 -16.98 4.48 -13.57
C ALA A 293 -16.85 3.30 -14.56
N SER A 294 -15.71 2.61 -14.63
CA SER A 294 -15.49 1.50 -15.56
C SER A 294 -16.27 0.25 -15.17
N ASP A 295 -16.64 -0.56 -16.16
CA ASP A 295 -17.19 -1.89 -15.93
C ASP A 295 -16.14 -2.79 -15.23
N PRO A 296 -16.48 -3.52 -14.17
CA PRO A 296 -15.57 -4.47 -13.53
C PRO A 296 -14.91 -5.44 -14.53
N ALA A 297 -15.60 -5.84 -15.59
CA ALA A 297 -15.12 -6.79 -16.60
C ALA A 297 -13.97 -6.27 -17.47
N VAL A 298 -13.72 -4.95 -17.49
CA VAL A 298 -12.61 -4.33 -18.23
C VAL A 298 -11.46 -3.89 -17.33
N SER A 299 -11.55 -4.15 -16.02
CA SER A 299 -10.53 -3.78 -15.02
C SER A 299 -9.13 -4.29 -15.37
N PRO A 300 -8.92 -5.52 -15.90
CA PRO A 300 -7.59 -5.98 -16.27
C PRO A 300 -6.93 -5.10 -17.33
N GLU A 301 -7.63 -4.82 -18.44
CA GLU A 301 -7.08 -4.03 -19.54
C GLU A 301 -6.92 -2.55 -19.18
N LEU A 302 -7.87 -1.98 -18.44
CA LEU A 302 -7.79 -0.59 -17.98
C LEU A 302 -6.64 -0.40 -16.99
N SER A 303 -6.51 -1.32 -16.02
CA SER A 303 -5.44 -1.26 -15.02
C SER A 303 -4.07 -1.46 -15.66
N ALA A 304 -3.94 -2.35 -16.64
CA ALA A 304 -2.69 -2.49 -17.40
C ALA A 304 -2.28 -1.19 -18.11
N ALA A 305 -3.23 -0.46 -18.69
CA ALA A 305 -2.97 0.83 -19.33
C ALA A 305 -2.55 1.91 -18.32
N ILE A 306 -3.27 2.02 -17.20
CA ILE A 306 -3.01 2.99 -16.13
C ILE A 306 -1.68 2.68 -15.42
N GLY A 307 -1.48 1.44 -15.00
CA GLY A 307 -0.28 0.95 -14.33
C GLY A 307 0.96 1.11 -15.19
N CYS A 308 0.88 0.77 -16.49
CA CYS A 308 1.98 1.05 -17.42
C CYS A 308 2.28 2.56 -17.51
N THR A 309 1.25 3.40 -17.61
CA THR A 309 1.43 4.85 -17.75
C THR A 309 2.18 5.44 -16.55
N PHE A 310 1.73 5.13 -15.33
CA PHE A 310 2.38 5.61 -14.12
C PHE A 310 3.77 4.99 -13.94
N THR A 311 3.92 3.68 -14.15
CA THR A 311 5.22 2.99 -14.10
C THR A 311 6.24 3.65 -15.01
N LYS A 312 5.89 3.87 -16.28
CA LYS A 312 6.81 4.44 -17.27
C LYS A 312 7.11 5.91 -16.99
N PHE A 313 6.13 6.66 -16.52
CA PHE A 313 6.38 8.02 -16.05
C PHE A 313 7.37 8.06 -14.88
N THR A 314 7.19 7.20 -13.87
CA THR A 314 8.08 7.10 -12.71
C THR A 314 9.51 6.72 -13.11
N LEU A 315 9.67 5.87 -14.12
CA LEU A 315 10.98 5.47 -14.66
C LEU A 315 11.59 6.53 -15.62
N GLY A 316 10.95 7.69 -15.81
CA GLY A 316 11.43 8.75 -16.70
C GLY A 316 11.28 8.44 -18.19
N GLU A 317 10.45 7.45 -18.55
CA GLU A 317 10.13 7.07 -19.92
C GLU A 317 8.89 7.82 -20.44
N ASN A 318 8.69 7.82 -21.77
CA ASN A 318 7.48 8.38 -22.37
C ASN A 318 6.36 7.33 -22.41
N PRO A 319 5.29 7.44 -21.58
CA PRO A 319 4.24 6.43 -21.52
C PRO A 319 3.44 6.31 -22.82
N LEU A 320 3.30 7.39 -23.61
CA LEU A 320 2.60 7.35 -24.90
C LEU A 320 3.29 6.46 -25.94
N MET A 321 4.59 6.26 -25.79
CA MET A 321 5.37 5.37 -26.65
C MET A 321 5.51 3.97 -26.05
N ALA A 322 5.69 3.88 -24.73
CA ALA A 322 5.97 2.62 -24.06
C ALA A 322 4.72 1.75 -23.82
N CYS A 323 3.53 2.36 -23.67
CA CYS A 323 2.30 1.68 -23.26
C CYS A 323 1.32 1.42 -24.42
N THR A 324 1.77 1.49 -25.67
CA THR A 324 0.90 1.39 -26.86
C THR A 324 0.09 0.10 -26.89
N ASP A 325 0.69 -1.02 -26.47
CA ASP A 325 0.04 -2.32 -26.49
C ASP A 325 -1.07 -2.41 -25.44
N ALA A 326 -0.83 -1.87 -24.23
CA ALA A 326 -1.84 -1.79 -23.18
C ALA A 326 -3.01 -0.88 -23.59
N PHE A 327 -2.70 0.27 -24.21
CA PHE A 327 -3.74 1.16 -24.77
C PHE A 327 -4.55 0.48 -25.87
N ALA A 328 -3.89 -0.23 -26.79
CA ALA A 328 -4.57 -0.94 -27.88
C ALA A 328 -5.43 -2.10 -27.37
N ALA A 329 -5.00 -2.81 -26.32
CA ALA A 329 -5.79 -3.86 -25.68
C ALA A 329 -7.06 -3.30 -25.03
N CYS A 330 -6.93 -2.21 -24.26
CA CYS A 330 -8.08 -1.54 -23.65
C CYS A 330 -9.03 -0.96 -24.70
N GLN A 331 -8.55 -0.34 -25.78
CA GLN A 331 -9.42 0.20 -26.83
C GLN A 331 -10.30 -0.84 -27.55
N GLN A 332 -9.99 -2.13 -27.45
CA GLN A 332 -10.77 -3.22 -28.05
C GLN A 332 -11.91 -3.73 -27.16
N LYS A 333 -12.05 -3.18 -25.94
CA LYS A 333 -13.02 -3.60 -24.92
C LYS A 333 -13.96 -2.47 -24.55
#